data_AF-A0A354YUT6-F1
#
_entry.id   AF-A0A354YUT6-F1
#
_cell.length_a   1.000
_cell.length_b   1.000
_cell.length_c   1.000
_cell.angle_alpha   90.00
_cell.angle_beta   90.00
_cell.angle_gamma   90.00
#
_symmetry.space_group_name_H-M   'P 1'
#
loop_
_entity.id
_entity.type
_entity.pdbx_description
1 polymer ?
#
loop_
_entity_poly.entity_id
_entity_poly.type
_entity_poly.pdbx_seq_one_letter_code
_entity_poly.pdbx_strand_id
1 'polypeptide(L)'
;MLQFDVPPVIENDRTLVPLRVIFEALGADVEWNGETQTVTAKRSDTEIKLIIGGEAYVNGQAVELDVPAKIIEDRTLVPLRFVSEALGCQVDWDGVTRTVSISG
;
A
#
# COMPACT_ATOMS: atom_id res chain seq x y z
N MET A 1 -10.06 9.54 -9.84
CA MET A 1 -9.73 8.24 -10.45
C MET A 1 -8.22 8.15 -10.50
N LEU A 2 -7.63 7.14 -9.86
CA LEU A 2 -6.18 6.95 -9.87
C LEU A 2 -5.82 5.96 -10.96
N GLN A 3 -4.83 6.31 -11.77
CA GLN A 3 -4.31 5.46 -12.82
C GLN A 3 -3.00 4.85 -12.32
N PHE A 4 -2.93 3.52 -12.31
CA PHE A 4 -1.75 2.80 -11.90
C PHE A 4 -0.89 2.50 -13.11
N ASP A 5 0.41 2.72 -12.98
CA ASP A 5 1.43 2.33 -13.94
C ASP A 5 1.68 0.81 -13.91
N VAL A 6 1.47 0.16 -12.76
CA VAL A 6 1.43 -1.29 -12.62
C VAL A 6 0.02 -1.74 -12.21
N PRO A 7 -0.62 -2.67 -12.94
CA PRO A 7 -1.95 -3.14 -12.58
C PRO A 7 -1.92 -3.88 -11.23
N PRO A 8 -2.98 -3.76 -10.41
CA PRO A 8 -3.14 -4.60 -9.24
C PRO A 8 -3.11 -6.09 -9.56
N VAL A 9 -2.53 -6.85 -8.64
CA VAL A 9 -2.29 -8.28 -8.78
C VAL A 9 -3.14 -9.02 -7.75
N ILE A 10 -3.84 -10.06 -8.16
CA ILE A 10 -4.54 -10.95 -7.22
C ILE A 10 -3.60 -12.10 -6.88
N GLU A 11 -3.29 -12.25 -5.60
CA GLU A 11 -2.47 -13.33 -5.08
C GLU A 11 -3.09 -13.90 -3.80
N ASN A 12 -3.26 -15.23 -3.72
CA ASN A 12 -3.90 -15.91 -2.58
C ASN A 12 -5.27 -15.29 -2.22
N ASP A 13 -6.11 -15.01 -3.21
CA ASP A 13 -7.41 -14.34 -3.05
C ASP A 13 -7.34 -12.93 -2.43
N ARG A 14 -6.14 -12.32 -2.40
CA ARG A 14 -5.92 -10.93 -1.96
C ARG A 14 -5.55 -10.06 -3.14
N THR A 15 -6.17 -8.89 -3.21
CA THR A 15 -5.78 -7.86 -4.18
C THR A 15 -4.61 -7.06 -3.63
N LEU A 16 -3.49 -7.11 -4.34
CA LEU A 16 -2.30 -6.33 -4.10
C LEU A 16 -2.33 -5.10 -5.00
N VAL A 17 -2.13 -3.92 -4.42
CA VAL A 17 -2.20 -2.64 -5.11
C VAL A 17 -0.90 -1.86 -4.95
N PRO A 18 -0.51 -1.02 -5.93
CA PRO A 18 0.66 -0.16 -5.80
C PRO A 18 0.50 0.80 -4.62
N LEU A 19 1.34 0.65 -3.60
CA LEU A 19 1.26 1.41 -2.36
C LEU A 19 1.41 2.91 -2.64
N ARG A 20 2.47 3.28 -3.36
CA ARG A 20 2.87 4.68 -3.57
C ARG A 20 1.73 5.54 -4.11
N VAL A 21 1.09 5.09 -5.19
CA VAL A 21 0.06 5.86 -5.89
C VAL A 21 -1.15 6.14 -4.98
N ILE A 22 -1.56 5.18 -4.17
CA ILE A 22 -2.71 5.34 -3.26
C ILE A 22 -2.36 6.30 -2.12
N PHE A 23 -1.18 6.13 -1.55
CA PHE A 23 -0.71 6.93 -0.43
C PHE A 23 -0.48 8.39 -0.84
N GLU A 24 0.20 8.63 -1.96
CA GLU A 24 0.42 9.98 -2.51
C GLU A 24 -0.92 10.65 -2.87
N ALA A 25 -1.89 9.90 -3.43
CA ALA A 25 -3.22 10.42 -3.69
C ALA A 25 -4.00 10.82 -2.43
N LEU A 26 -3.68 10.19 -1.29
CA LEU A 26 -4.23 10.52 0.02
C LEU A 26 -3.44 11.65 0.73
N GLY A 27 -2.42 12.20 0.07
CA GLY A 27 -1.57 13.26 0.61
C GLY A 27 -0.48 12.76 1.55
N ALA A 28 -0.07 11.49 1.43
CA ALA A 28 1.06 10.94 2.14
C ALA A 28 2.36 11.09 1.33
N ASP A 29 3.45 11.46 1.99
CA ASP A 29 4.80 11.42 1.41
C ASP A 29 5.38 10.02 1.52
N VAL A 30 5.84 9.44 0.41
CA VAL A 30 6.33 8.06 0.35
C VAL A 30 7.82 8.02 -0.02
N GLU A 31 8.63 7.55 0.91
CA GLU A 31 10.07 7.33 0.76
C GLU A 31 10.39 5.84 0.60
N TRP A 32 11.39 5.54 -0.22
CA TRP A 32 11.92 4.19 -0.41
C TRP A 32 13.40 4.15 -0.02
N ASN A 33 13.74 3.23 0.86
CA ASN A 33 15.12 2.89 1.21
C ASN A 33 15.51 1.57 0.55
N GLY A 34 16.35 1.63 -0.49
CA GLY A 34 16.78 0.47 -1.26
C GLY A 34 17.75 -0.46 -0.52
N GLU A 35 18.52 0.05 0.45
CA GLU A 35 19.48 -0.75 1.22
C GLU A 35 18.78 -1.70 2.19
N THR A 36 17.71 -1.23 2.82
CA THR A 36 16.92 -1.97 3.82
C THR A 36 15.62 -2.52 3.25
N GLN A 37 15.38 -2.32 1.96
CA GLN A 37 14.13 -2.65 1.27
C GLN A 37 12.89 -2.20 2.05
N THR A 38 12.90 -0.95 2.50
CA THR A 38 11.87 -0.38 3.38
C THR A 38 11.16 0.77 2.69
N VAL A 39 9.83 0.73 2.68
CA VAL A 39 8.97 1.87 2.34
C VAL A 39 8.59 2.58 3.64
N THR A 40 8.76 3.90 3.67
CA THR A 40 8.24 4.75 4.75
C THR A 40 7.24 5.72 4.14
N ALA A 41 6.00 5.70 4.61
CA ALA A 41 4.98 6.63 4.18
C ALA A 41 4.49 7.48 5.36
N LYS A 42 4.35 8.79 5.16
CA LYS A 42 3.99 9.75 6.21
C LYS A 42 2.82 10.60 5.77
N ARG A 43 1.77 10.66 6.59
CA ARG A 43 0.59 11.49 6.37
C ARG A 43 0.16 12.11 7.69
N SER A 44 0.33 13.43 7.82
CA SER A 44 0.02 14.14 9.07
C SER A 44 0.69 13.45 10.27
N ASP A 45 -0.08 12.88 11.20
CA ASP A 45 0.42 12.19 12.40
C ASP A 45 0.57 10.67 12.22
N THR A 46 0.36 10.15 11.00
CA THR A 46 0.46 8.72 10.68
C THR A 46 1.77 8.42 9.97
N GLU A 47 2.60 7.56 10.57
CA GLU A 47 3.81 7.00 9.96
C GLU A 47 3.60 5.50 9.69
N ILE A 48 3.82 5.09 8.46
CA ILE A 48 3.72 3.71 8.02
C ILE A 48 5.09 3.26 7.56
N LYS A 49 5.60 2.18 8.15
CA LYS A 49 6.89 1.59 7.78
C LYS A 49 6.65 0.16 7.32
N LEU A 50 7.13 -0.17 6.14
CA LEU A 50 6.85 -1.45 5.49
C LEU A 50 8.14 -2.03 4.96
N ILE A 51 8.47 -3.23 5.41
CA ILE A 51 9.66 -3.96 4.96
C ILE A 51 9.23 -4.97 3.91
N ILE A 52 9.86 -4.99 2.73
CA ILE A 52 9.52 -5.94 1.67
C ILE A 52 9.78 -7.37 2.15
N GLY A 53 8.78 -8.25 2.01
CA GLY A 53 8.83 -9.63 2.52
C GLY A 53 8.85 -9.75 4.05
N GLY A 54 8.72 -8.65 4.79
CA GLY A 54 8.83 -8.60 6.24
C GLY A 54 7.60 -8.00 6.91
N GLU A 55 7.83 -7.36 8.06
CA GLU A 55 6.79 -6.76 8.89
C GLU A 55 6.35 -5.39 8.37
N ALA A 56 5.10 -5.04 8.67
CA ALA A 56 4.57 -3.70 8.53
C ALA A 56 4.38 -3.07 9.91
N TYR A 57 4.48 -1.76 9.97
CA TYR A 57 4.26 -0.97 11.17
C TYR A 57 3.42 0.25 10.85
N VAL A 58 2.46 0.55 11.72
CA VAL A 58 1.65 1.78 11.67
C VAL A 58 1.84 2.49 13.02
N ASN A 59 2.38 3.69 13.01
CA ASN A 59 2.72 4.47 14.21
C ASN A 59 3.59 3.68 15.20
N GLY A 60 4.53 2.89 14.68
CA GLY A 60 5.42 2.04 15.48
C GLY A 60 4.80 0.75 16.00
N GLN A 61 3.51 0.50 15.78
CA GLN A 61 2.85 -0.74 16.14
C GLN A 61 2.93 -1.73 14.99
N ALA A 62 3.39 -2.96 15.25
CA ALA A 62 3.47 -4.00 14.24
C ALA A 62 2.05 -4.39 13.76
N VAL A 63 1.91 -4.50 12.44
CA VAL A 63 0.67 -4.91 11.75
C VAL A 63 0.98 -6.13 10.90
N GLU A 64 0.17 -7.16 11.06
CA GLU A 64 0.29 -8.38 10.27
C GLU A 64 -0.31 -8.16 8.87
N LEU A 65 0.42 -8.59 7.85
CA LEU A 65 -0.05 -8.58 6.48
C LEU A 65 -0.50 -9.99 6.09
N ASP A 66 -1.72 -10.13 5.58
CA ASP A 66 -2.18 -11.41 5.02
C ASP A 66 -1.29 -11.93 3.89
N VAL A 67 -0.74 -11.01 3.10
CA VAL A 67 0.23 -11.29 2.06
C VAL A 67 1.38 -10.30 2.23
N PRO A 68 2.63 -10.77 2.35
CA PRO A 68 3.78 -9.88 2.49
C PRO A 68 3.85 -8.87 1.36
N ALA A 69 4.38 -7.68 1.65
CA ALA A 69 4.67 -6.70 0.62
C ALA A 69 5.67 -7.24 -0.40
N LYS A 70 5.44 -6.95 -1.68
CA LYS A 70 6.27 -7.43 -2.78
C LYS A 70 6.65 -6.30 -3.73
N ILE A 71 7.76 -6.47 -4.41
CA ILE A 71 8.12 -5.62 -5.54
C ILE A 71 7.75 -6.38 -6.83
N ILE A 72 6.89 -5.78 -7.65
CA ILE A 72 6.52 -6.29 -8.97
C ILE A 72 6.66 -5.11 -9.93
N GLU A 73 7.39 -5.31 -11.03
CA GLU A 73 7.66 -4.26 -12.04
C GLU A 73 8.14 -2.94 -11.41
N ASP A 74 9.12 -3.02 -10.50
CA ASP A 74 9.70 -1.87 -9.78
C ASP A 74 8.68 -1.05 -8.96
N ARG A 75 7.56 -1.66 -8.57
CA ARG A 75 6.57 -1.08 -7.67
C ARG A 75 6.38 -1.95 -6.45
N THR A 76 6.25 -1.31 -5.29
CA THR A 76 5.83 -1.99 -4.06
C THR A 76 4.33 -2.18 -4.06
N LEU A 77 3.90 -3.43 -4.07
CA LEU A 77 2.50 -3.82 -3.93
C LEU A 77 2.24 -4.35 -2.52
N VAL A 78 1.08 -3.97 -1.99
CA VAL A 78 0.60 -4.37 -0.66
C VAL A 78 -0.87 -4.77 -0.70
N PRO A 79 -1.34 -5.59 0.27
CA PRO A 79 -2.75 -5.88 0.39
C PRO A 79 -3.59 -4.61 0.51
N LEU A 80 -4.66 -4.51 -0.30
CA LEU A 80 -5.58 -3.37 -0.29
C LEU A 80 -6.12 -3.05 1.11
N ARG A 81 -6.45 -4.09 1.89
CA ARG A 81 -6.96 -3.96 3.25
C ARG A 81 -5.97 -3.30 4.20
N PHE A 82 -4.68 -3.59 4.07
CA PHE A 82 -3.65 -2.92 4.87
C PHE A 82 -3.68 -1.41 4.63
N VAL A 83 -3.83 -0.97 3.38
CA VAL A 83 -3.92 0.46 3.05
C VAL A 83 -5.14 1.11 3.70
N SER A 84 -6.28 0.42 3.63
CA SER A 84 -7.54 0.89 4.21
C SER A 84 -7.44 1.04 5.74
N GLU A 85 -6.88 0.03 6.42
CA GLU A 85 -6.72 0.02 7.87
C GLU A 85 -5.67 1.03 8.35
N ALA A 86 -4.52 1.09 7.67
CA ALA A 86 -3.41 1.95 8.08
C ALA A 86 -3.72 3.44 7.94
N LEU A 87 -4.59 3.82 7.00
CA LEU A 87 -4.97 5.22 6.73
C LEU A 87 -6.38 5.58 7.22
N GLY A 88 -7.12 4.62 7.79
CA GLY A 88 -8.47 4.83 8.32
C GLY A 88 -9.49 5.25 7.25
N CYS A 89 -9.29 4.84 6.00
CA CYS A 89 -10.18 5.17 4.88
C CYS A 89 -10.68 3.90 4.22
N GLN A 90 -11.87 3.93 3.61
CA GLN A 90 -12.35 2.80 2.82
C GLN A 90 -11.73 2.86 1.42
N VAL A 91 -11.01 1.80 1.05
CA VAL A 91 -10.39 1.68 -0.27
C VAL A 91 -11.00 0.49 -0.98
N ASP A 92 -11.76 0.76 -2.04
CA ASP A 92 -12.41 -0.22 -2.89
C ASP A 92 -11.63 -0.38 -4.20
N TRP A 93 -11.53 -1.62 -4.67
CA TRP A 93 -10.92 -1.94 -5.96
C TRP A 93 -11.96 -2.53 -6.90
N ASP A 94 -12.09 -1.90 -8.06
CA ASP A 94 -12.83 -2.44 -9.19
C ASP A 94 -11.85 -3.08 -10.18
N GLY A 95 -11.78 -4.40 -10.17
CA GLY A 95 -10.94 -5.18 -11.07
C GLY A 95 -11.38 -5.17 -12.54
N VAL A 96 -12.62 -4.78 -12.84
CA VAL A 96 -13.14 -4.67 -14.21
C VAL A 96 -12.65 -3.37 -14.84
N THR A 97 -12.79 -2.25 -14.12
CA THR A 97 -12.36 -0.94 -14.61
C THR A 97 -10.91 -0.62 -14.28
N ARG A 98 -10.26 -1.48 -13.50
CA ARG A 98 -8.92 -1.28 -12.93
C ARG A 98 -8.82 0.02 -12.14
N THR A 99 -9.84 0.30 -11.34
CA THR A 99 -9.98 1.56 -10.60
C THR A 99 -9.91 1.32 -9.10
N VAL A 100 -9.04 2.06 -8.41
CA VAL A 100 -9.15 2.24 -6.96
C VAL A 100 -10.07 3.42 -6.68
N SER A 101 -11.09 3.18 -5.87
CA SER A 101 -11.98 4.19 -5.30
C SER A 101 -11.65 4.35 -3.83
N ILE A 102 -11.45 5.59 -3.40
CA ILE A 102 -11.19 5.90 -2.00
C ILE A 102 -12.40 6.69 -1.49
N SER A 103 -12.97 6.24 -0.39
CA SER A 103 -14.11 6.88 0.26
C SER A 103 -13.84 7.03 1.76
N GLY A 104 -14.36 8.11 2.35
CA GLY A 104 -14.19 8.51 3.74
C GLY A 104 -15.17 9.60 4.12
#